data_AF-A0A8H6L8U7-F1
#
_entry.id   AF-A0A8H6L8U7-F1
#
_cell.length_a   1.000
_cell.length_b   1.000
_cell.length_c   1.000
_cell.angle_alpha   90.00
_cell.angle_beta   90.00
_cell.angle_gamma   90.00
#
_symmetry.space_group_name_H-M   'P 1'
#
loop_
_entity.id
_entity.type
_entity.pdbx_description
1 polymer ?
#
loop_
_entity_poly.entity_id
_entity_poly.type
_entity_poly.pdbx_seq_one_letter_code
_entity_poly.pdbx_strand_id
1 'polypeptide(L)'
;MPPIPPLFTLPIQPNGRITCTQPSPRIYLLTFESPPDNRLTPSFCSSFLLALDILDHRFPKGVVVTTSGIQKFYSNGLDYESAVKEGARFWGGSLYPLWRRLLTYPMPTLALLPGHAFAAGFMTAMMHDYRLMNPHRGFLCLNELDFGAPLKSPMASIFRQKVPSPNTFRTMILESKRYGALEGLKEGLVDGLGAMEEVVVFVREMGLLDRGKTGVYGRLKMEMWGETVGLLDNVEEGERRGEREMEDYSRRQEEEKRRVEDWERRNSDGRSKL
;
A
#
# COMPACT_ATOMS: atom_id res chain seq x y z
N MET A 1 9.22 27.68 -12.00
CA MET A 1 8.49 27.35 -13.23
C MET A 1 7.03 27.75 -13.05
N PRO A 2 6.33 28.24 -14.09
CA PRO A 2 4.88 28.44 -14.01
C PRO A 2 4.17 27.12 -13.66
N PRO A 3 3.03 27.16 -12.96
CA PRO A 3 2.29 25.96 -12.62
C PRO A 3 1.83 25.26 -13.90
N ILE A 4 2.10 23.95 -13.97
CA ILE A 4 1.67 23.11 -15.10
C ILE A 4 0.14 23.03 -15.05
N PRO A 5 -0.59 23.39 -16.12
CA PRO A 5 -2.04 23.36 -16.11
C PRO A 5 -2.54 21.91 -15.91
N PRO A 6 -3.62 21.72 -15.15
CA PRO A 6 -4.18 20.40 -14.95
C PRO A 6 -4.79 19.86 -16.25
N LEU A 7 -4.59 18.57 -16.50
CA LEU A 7 -5.32 17.82 -17.51
C LEU A 7 -6.76 17.57 -17.07
N PHE A 8 -6.95 17.25 -15.78
CA PHE A 8 -8.24 17.10 -15.13
C PHE A 8 -8.06 17.11 -13.60
N THR A 9 -9.16 17.32 -12.88
CA THR A 9 -9.22 17.24 -11.42
C THR A 9 -10.48 16.48 -11.01
N LEU A 10 -10.34 15.54 -10.07
CA LEU A 10 -11.43 14.76 -9.51
C LEU A 10 -11.59 15.07 -8.01
N PRO A 11 -12.82 15.22 -7.49
CA PRO A 11 -13.05 15.49 -6.08
C PRO A 11 -12.90 14.23 -5.23
N ILE A 12 -12.28 14.34 -4.06
CA ILE A 12 -12.33 13.33 -2.99
C ILE A 12 -13.20 13.91 -1.89
N GLN A 13 -14.29 13.24 -1.52
CA GLN A 13 -15.13 13.70 -0.43
C GLN A 13 -14.43 13.58 0.94
N PRO A 14 -14.64 14.53 1.86
CA PRO A 14 -15.51 15.72 1.71
C PRO A 14 -14.83 16.94 1.09
N ASN A 15 -13.50 17.05 1.13
CA ASN A 15 -12.77 18.29 0.82
C ASN A 15 -11.39 18.06 0.16
N GLY A 16 -11.16 16.86 -0.39
CA GLY A 16 -9.94 16.51 -1.11
C GLY A 16 -10.11 16.53 -2.62
N ARG A 17 -9.02 16.23 -3.32
CA ARG A 17 -8.97 16.11 -4.79
C ARG A 17 -7.78 15.30 -5.29
N ILE A 18 -7.90 14.77 -6.50
CA ILE A 18 -6.78 14.27 -7.30
C ILE A 18 -6.67 15.16 -8.53
N THR A 19 -5.53 15.83 -8.68
CA THR A 19 -5.23 16.67 -9.84
C THR A 19 -4.23 15.94 -10.73
N CYS A 20 -4.55 15.78 -12.01
CA CYS A 20 -3.64 15.24 -13.01
C CYS A 20 -2.91 16.36 -13.75
N THR A 21 -1.59 16.29 -13.84
CA THR A 21 -0.76 17.17 -14.70
C THR A 21 0.16 16.34 -15.58
N GLN A 22 0.82 16.99 -16.56
CA GLN A 22 1.79 16.36 -17.44
C GLN A 22 3.16 17.08 -17.34
N PRO A 23 4.03 16.70 -16.39
CA PRO A 23 5.35 17.32 -16.22
C PRO A 23 6.30 17.10 -17.41
N SER A 24 6.08 16.06 -18.19
CA SER A 24 6.87 15.73 -19.39
C SER A 24 5.99 14.91 -20.35
N PRO A 25 6.24 14.92 -21.67
CA PRO A 25 5.42 14.16 -22.62
C PRO A 25 5.25 12.69 -22.21
N ARG A 26 3.97 12.28 -22.09
CA ARG A 26 3.52 10.94 -21.66
C ARG A 26 3.92 10.52 -20.23
N ILE A 27 4.35 11.46 -19.38
CA ILE A 27 4.45 11.26 -17.93
C ILE A 27 3.27 11.98 -17.28
N TYR A 28 2.34 11.22 -16.70
CA TYR A 28 1.12 11.73 -16.08
C TYR A 28 1.27 11.71 -14.56
N LEU A 29 1.22 12.88 -13.92
CA LEU A 29 1.34 13.00 -12.47
C LEU A 29 -0.04 13.15 -11.84
N LEU A 30 -0.45 12.20 -11.01
CA LEU A 30 -1.61 12.27 -10.15
C LEU A 30 -1.20 12.76 -8.76
N THR A 31 -1.46 14.04 -8.49
CA THR A 31 -1.25 14.64 -7.17
C THR A 31 -2.55 14.57 -6.38
N PHE A 32 -2.58 13.77 -5.33
CA PHE A 32 -3.74 13.69 -4.43
C PHE A 32 -3.54 14.57 -3.19
N GLU A 33 -4.63 15.18 -2.73
CA GLU A 33 -4.71 15.97 -1.50
C GLU A 33 -6.04 15.61 -0.83
N SER A 34 -6.01 14.84 0.25
CA SER A 34 -7.16 14.52 1.08
C SER A 34 -6.78 14.78 2.54
N PRO A 35 -6.99 16.02 3.03
CA PRO A 35 -6.57 16.42 4.36
C PRO A 35 -7.15 15.54 5.48
N PRO A 36 -6.43 15.41 6.62
CA PRO A 36 -5.12 16.01 6.89
C PRO A 36 -3.92 15.16 6.41
N ASP A 37 -4.12 13.88 6.09
CA ASP A 37 -3.03 12.90 5.99
C ASP A 37 -3.26 11.81 4.90
N ASN A 38 -4.10 12.10 3.91
CA ASN A 38 -4.44 11.23 2.77
C ASN A 38 -4.93 9.83 3.17
N ARG A 39 -5.99 9.77 3.98
CA ARG A 39 -6.64 8.51 4.31
C ARG A 39 -7.27 7.86 3.06
N LEU A 40 -7.09 6.54 2.95
CA LEU A 40 -7.64 5.70 1.89
C LEU A 40 -9.13 5.42 2.12
N THR A 41 -9.94 6.47 2.10
CA THR A 41 -11.41 6.37 2.21
C THR A 41 -12.01 5.75 0.94
N PRO A 42 -13.28 5.28 0.98
CA PRO A 42 -13.98 4.85 -0.23
C PRO A 42 -13.97 5.91 -1.35
N SER A 43 -14.19 7.19 -0.99
CA SER A 43 -14.17 8.28 -1.98
C SER A 43 -12.77 8.54 -2.55
N PHE A 44 -11.72 8.33 -1.76
CA PHE A 44 -10.34 8.41 -2.27
C PHE A 44 -10.10 7.30 -3.29
N CYS A 45 -10.46 6.06 -2.93
CA CYS A 45 -10.25 4.89 -3.78
C CYS A 45 -11.01 5.01 -5.11
N SER A 46 -12.28 5.42 -5.08
CA SER A 46 -13.09 5.59 -6.29
C SER A 46 -12.55 6.70 -7.21
N SER A 47 -12.12 7.82 -6.64
CA SER A 47 -11.53 8.93 -7.41
C SER A 47 -10.22 8.52 -8.06
N PHE A 48 -9.39 7.75 -7.35
CA PHE A 48 -8.12 7.26 -7.87
C PHE A 48 -8.34 6.23 -8.98
N LEU A 49 -9.26 5.28 -8.81
CA LEU A 49 -9.67 4.36 -9.87
C LEU A 49 -10.13 5.11 -11.13
N LEU A 50 -11.01 6.11 -10.96
CA LEU A 50 -11.48 6.92 -12.09
C LEU A 50 -10.33 7.70 -12.76
N ALA A 51 -9.36 8.23 -12.00
CA ALA A 51 -8.19 8.88 -12.56
C ALA A 51 -7.35 7.91 -13.42
N LEU A 52 -7.15 6.68 -12.94
CA LEU A 52 -6.46 5.63 -13.67
C LEU A 52 -7.23 5.27 -14.95
N ASP A 53 -8.54 5.14 -14.90
CA ASP A 53 -9.35 4.80 -16.09
C ASP A 53 -9.36 5.92 -17.13
N ILE A 54 -9.43 7.18 -16.69
CA ILE A 54 -9.28 8.34 -17.60
C ILE A 54 -7.92 8.27 -18.32
N LEU A 55 -6.83 8.06 -17.59
CA LEU A 55 -5.49 7.95 -18.17
C LEU A 55 -5.35 6.76 -19.13
N ASP A 56 -5.94 5.61 -18.80
CA ASP A 56 -5.88 4.41 -19.64
C ASP A 56 -6.64 4.58 -20.97
N HIS A 57 -7.79 5.25 -20.94
CA HIS A 57 -8.75 5.28 -22.06
C HIS A 57 -8.82 6.61 -22.83
N ARG A 58 -8.24 7.70 -22.31
CA ARG A 58 -8.31 9.04 -22.94
C ARG A 58 -6.96 9.64 -23.28
N PHE A 59 -5.85 9.02 -22.86
CA PHE A 59 -4.50 9.53 -23.10
C PHE A 59 -3.60 8.48 -23.77
N PRO A 60 -2.58 8.92 -24.54
CA PRO A 60 -1.56 8.03 -25.09
C PRO A 60 -0.86 7.19 -24.01
N LYS A 61 -0.37 6.00 -24.40
CA LYS A 61 0.36 5.15 -23.46
C LYS A 61 1.68 5.82 -23.01
N GLY A 62 1.97 5.73 -21.71
CA GLY A 62 3.06 6.44 -21.05
C GLY A 62 3.36 5.86 -19.67
N VAL A 63 3.66 6.74 -18.71
CA VAL A 63 3.91 6.38 -17.29
C VAL A 63 2.97 7.16 -16.40
N VAL A 64 2.38 6.49 -15.40
CA VAL A 64 1.59 7.15 -14.36
C VAL A 64 2.41 7.27 -13.09
N VAL A 65 2.57 8.50 -12.63
CA VAL A 65 3.24 8.85 -11.37
C VAL A 65 2.18 9.29 -10.38
N THR A 66 2.27 8.86 -9.13
CA THR A 66 1.38 9.30 -8.05
C THR A 66 2.19 10.03 -6.99
N THR A 67 1.65 11.09 -6.44
CA THR A 67 2.28 11.85 -5.35
C THR A 67 1.24 12.54 -4.50
N SER A 68 1.69 13.13 -3.40
CA SER A 68 0.85 13.88 -2.48
C SER A 68 1.10 15.39 -2.58
N GLY A 69 0.04 16.19 -2.58
CA GLY A 69 0.15 17.63 -2.36
C GLY A 69 0.35 17.99 -0.87
N ILE A 70 0.09 17.07 0.05
CA ILE A 70 0.38 17.22 1.49
C ILE A 70 1.80 16.71 1.75
N GLN A 71 2.80 17.59 1.65
CA GLN A 71 4.23 17.23 1.66
C GLN A 71 4.69 16.38 2.86
N LYS A 72 3.98 16.40 3.99
CA LYS A 72 4.30 15.58 5.17
C LYS A 72 3.97 14.09 4.98
N PHE A 73 2.98 13.76 4.16
CA PHE A 73 2.45 12.41 4.00
C PHE A 73 2.32 12.08 2.52
N TYR A 74 2.86 10.93 2.10
CA TYR A 74 2.26 10.23 0.97
C TYR A 74 0.87 9.76 1.40
N SER A 75 0.78 8.86 2.39
CA SER A 75 -0.50 8.49 2.99
C SER A 75 -0.28 7.88 4.36
N ASN A 76 -1.17 8.19 5.30
CA ASN A 76 -1.19 7.59 6.63
C ASN A 76 -2.09 6.35 6.73
N GLY A 77 -2.43 5.75 5.58
CA GLY A 77 -3.21 4.51 5.50
C GLY A 77 -4.72 4.73 5.52
N LEU A 78 -5.45 3.82 6.15
CA LEU A 78 -6.90 3.82 6.24
C LEU A 78 -7.35 4.20 7.65
N ASP A 79 -8.64 4.48 7.84
CA ASP A 79 -9.25 4.48 9.17
C ASP A 79 -9.56 3.03 9.56
N TYR A 80 -8.81 2.48 10.51
CA TYR A 80 -8.86 1.04 10.81
C TYR A 80 -10.19 0.60 11.40
N GLU A 81 -10.73 1.38 12.34
CA GLU A 81 -12.01 1.07 12.98
C GLU A 81 -13.16 1.06 11.97
N SER A 82 -13.22 2.07 11.08
CA SER A 82 -14.23 2.13 10.02
C SER A 82 -14.06 1.01 9.01
N ALA A 83 -12.82 0.69 8.61
CA ALA A 83 -12.55 -0.39 7.67
C ALA A 83 -12.98 -1.76 8.22
N VAL A 84 -12.72 -2.03 9.51
CA VAL A 84 -13.18 -3.26 10.19
C VAL A 84 -14.71 -3.30 10.25
N LYS A 85 -15.34 -2.18 10.65
CA LYS A 85 -16.81 -2.09 10.74
C LYS A 85 -17.50 -2.27 9.39
N GLU A 86 -16.92 -1.75 8.32
CA GLU A 86 -17.46 -1.89 6.96
C GLU A 86 -17.19 -3.26 6.34
N GLY A 87 -16.13 -3.94 6.78
CA GLY A 87 -15.77 -5.29 6.39
C GLY A 87 -15.59 -5.42 4.88
N ALA A 88 -16.18 -6.46 4.28
CA ALA A 88 -16.08 -6.76 2.86
C ALA A 88 -16.46 -5.58 1.93
N ARG A 89 -17.36 -4.68 2.36
CA ARG A 89 -17.73 -3.48 1.59
C ARG A 89 -16.56 -2.52 1.41
N PHE A 90 -15.74 -2.35 2.44
CA PHE A 90 -14.54 -1.52 2.34
C PHE A 90 -13.42 -2.27 1.61
N TRP A 91 -13.11 -3.49 2.05
CA TRP A 91 -12.00 -4.27 1.48
C TRP A 91 -12.22 -4.57 0.00
N GLY A 92 -13.33 -5.23 -0.35
CA GLY A 92 -13.63 -5.62 -1.73
C GLY A 92 -14.34 -4.56 -2.55
N GLY A 93 -15.02 -3.61 -1.92
CA GLY A 93 -15.72 -2.53 -2.64
C GLY A 93 -14.89 -1.26 -2.84
N SER A 94 -13.75 -1.11 -2.17
CA SER A 94 -12.92 0.11 -2.26
C SER A 94 -11.43 -0.16 -2.38
N LEU A 95 -10.80 -0.72 -1.33
CA LEU A 95 -9.33 -0.75 -1.25
C LEU A 95 -8.69 -1.79 -2.19
N TYR A 96 -9.19 -3.02 -2.18
CA TYR A 96 -8.62 -4.09 -3.00
C TYR A 96 -8.82 -3.87 -4.49
N PRO A 97 -9.95 -3.34 -4.99
CA PRO A 97 -10.08 -2.92 -6.38
C PRO A 97 -8.99 -1.93 -6.82
N LEU A 98 -8.66 -0.94 -5.98
CA LEU A 98 -7.57 0.00 -6.26
C LEU A 98 -6.22 -0.71 -6.35
N TRP A 99 -5.89 -1.53 -5.36
CA TRP A 99 -4.62 -2.28 -5.34
C TRP A 99 -4.50 -3.24 -6.52
N ARG A 100 -5.59 -3.94 -6.83
CA ARG A 100 -5.71 -4.83 -7.98
C ARG A 100 -5.49 -4.06 -9.29
N ARG A 101 -6.10 -2.89 -9.43
CA ARG A 101 -5.93 -2.02 -10.60
C ARG A 101 -4.47 -1.57 -10.77
N LEU A 102 -3.78 -1.19 -9.69
CA LEU A 102 -2.37 -0.79 -9.72
C LEU A 102 -1.45 -1.96 -10.12
N LEU A 103 -1.66 -3.13 -9.52
CA LEU A 103 -0.89 -4.34 -9.82
C LEU A 103 -1.09 -4.85 -11.24
N THR A 104 -2.21 -4.55 -11.89
CA THR A 104 -2.47 -4.99 -13.27
C THR A 104 -2.64 -3.85 -14.26
N TYR A 105 -2.20 -2.64 -13.90
CA TYR A 105 -2.35 -1.46 -14.74
C TYR A 105 -1.56 -1.66 -16.06
N PRO A 106 -2.11 -1.28 -17.23
CA PRO A 106 -1.52 -1.62 -18.54
C PRO A 106 -0.31 -0.76 -18.93
N MET A 107 0.16 0.09 -18.03
CA MET A 107 1.33 0.96 -18.20
C MET A 107 2.14 1.00 -16.90
N PRO A 108 3.42 1.41 -16.94
CA PRO A 108 4.21 1.56 -15.74
C PRO A 108 3.60 2.54 -14.74
N THR A 109 3.60 2.17 -13.47
CA THR A 109 3.18 3.03 -12.36
C THR A 109 4.35 3.30 -11.41
N LEU A 110 4.48 4.55 -10.94
CA LEU A 110 5.53 4.97 -10.01
C LEU A 110 4.93 5.77 -8.85
N ALA A 111 5.20 5.36 -7.61
CA ALA A 111 4.84 6.15 -6.43
C ALA A 111 5.99 7.10 -6.05
N LEU A 112 5.77 8.41 -6.18
CA LEU A 112 6.67 9.44 -5.67
C LEU A 112 6.25 9.79 -4.25
N LEU A 113 7.09 9.48 -3.26
CA LEU A 113 6.81 9.58 -1.83
C LEU A 113 7.43 10.86 -1.27
N PRO A 114 6.69 11.97 -1.13
CA PRO A 114 7.24 13.23 -0.61
C PRO A 114 7.45 13.23 0.91
N GLY A 115 6.84 12.28 1.62
CA GLY A 115 6.83 12.19 3.08
C GLY A 115 6.42 10.81 3.57
N HIS A 116 5.78 10.70 4.74
CA HIS A 116 5.45 9.41 5.35
C HIS A 116 4.50 8.56 4.49
N ALA A 117 4.82 7.28 4.31
CA ALA A 117 3.91 6.27 3.78
C ALA A 117 3.77 5.18 4.84
N PHE A 118 2.63 5.14 5.52
CA PHE A 118 2.40 4.29 6.70
C PHE A 118 1.24 3.32 6.44
N ALA A 119 1.35 2.10 7.00
CA ALA A 119 0.32 1.07 6.92
C ALA A 119 -0.18 0.87 5.48
N ALA A 120 -1.50 0.95 5.26
CA ALA A 120 -2.12 0.86 3.94
C ALA A 120 -1.60 1.89 2.91
N GLY A 121 -1.04 3.02 3.37
CA GLY A 121 -0.37 4.00 2.51
C GLY A 121 0.93 3.47 1.94
N PHE A 122 1.73 2.78 2.76
CA PHE A 122 2.93 2.08 2.29
C PHE A 122 2.57 0.89 1.41
N MET A 123 1.56 0.10 1.80
CA MET A 123 1.05 -1.01 0.98
C MET A 123 0.64 -0.53 -0.41
N THR A 124 -0.07 0.60 -0.50
CA THR A 124 -0.46 1.21 -1.77
C THR A 124 0.75 1.61 -2.63
N ALA A 125 1.80 2.17 -2.02
CA ALA A 125 3.06 2.46 -2.72
C ALA A 125 3.73 1.17 -3.22
N MET A 126 3.67 0.08 -2.46
CA MET A 126 4.17 -1.23 -2.88
C MET A 126 3.33 -1.86 -4.01
N MET A 127 2.09 -1.43 -4.22
CA MET A 127 1.31 -1.88 -5.40
C MET A 127 1.74 -1.22 -6.71
N HIS A 128 2.53 -0.13 -6.67
CA HIS A 128 3.09 0.48 -7.88
C HIS A 128 4.26 -0.33 -8.43
N ASP A 129 4.63 -0.19 -9.69
CA ASP A 129 5.81 -0.89 -10.23
C ASP A 129 7.09 -0.40 -9.57
N TYR A 130 7.23 0.93 -9.45
CA TYR A 130 8.40 1.60 -8.89
C TYR A 130 8.02 2.58 -7.76
N ARG A 131 8.97 2.88 -6.87
CA ARG A 131 8.84 3.91 -5.83
C ARG A 131 10.08 4.78 -5.78
N LEU A 132 9.91 6.09 -5.80
CA LEU A 132 10.97 7.06 -5.49
C LEU A 132 10.58 7.81 -4.22
N MET A 133 11.54 8.06 -3.34
CA MET A 133 11.28 8.73 -2.06
C MET A 133 12.13 9.97 -1.87
N ASN A 134 11.56 10.99 -1.23
CA ASN A 134 12.30 12.18 -0.83
C ASN A 134 13.44 11.79 0.13
N PRO A 135 14.71 12.15 -0.17
CA PRO A 135 15.86 11.69 0.62
C PRO A 135 15.96 12.32 2.01
N HIS A 136 15.22 13.40 2.28
CA HIS A 136 15.38 14.22 3.48
C HIS A 136 14.21 14.15 4.46
N ARG A 137 13.11 13.47 4.12
CA ARG A 137 11.92 13.40 4.98
C ARG A 137 11.09 12.16 4.73
N GLY A 138 10.25 11.86 5.71
CA GLY A 138 9.31 10.75 5.65
C GLY A 138 9.92 9.45 6.17
N PHE A 139 9.03 8.50 6.46
CA PHE A 139 9.39 7.13 6.80
C PHE A 139 8.44 6.19 6.07
N LEU A 140 8.95 4.99 5.76
CA LEU A 140 8.15 3.84 5.37
C LEU A 140 7.94 2.98 6.61
N CYS A 141 6.69 2.63 6.93
CA CYS A 141 6.40 1.88 8.14
C CYS A 141 5.15 1.02 8.01
N LEU A 142 5.25 -0.23 8.46
CA LEU A 142 4.11 -1.07 8.82
C LEU A 142 4.00 -1.02 10.35
N ASN A 143 3.12 -0.17 10.87
CA ASN A 143 2.98 0.08 12.31
C ASN A 143 1.82 -0.70 12.95
N GLU A 144 1.29 -1.72 12.25
CA GLU A 144 0.17 -2.56 12.70
C GLU A 144 0.41 -3.19 14.07
N LEU A 145 1.64 -3.59 14.38
CA LEU A 145 2.02 -4.12 15.68
C LEU A 145 1.89 -3.07 16.80
N ASP A 146 2.17 -1.79 16.52
CA ASP A 146 2.14 -0.71 17.52
C ASP A 146 0.71 -0.36 17.97
N PHE A 147 -0.29 -0.51 17.08
CA PHE A 147 -1.69 -0.22 17.40
C PHE A 147 -2.58 -1.46 17.46
N GLY A 148 -2.00 -2.67 17.37
CA GLY A 148 -2.70 -3.93 17.61
C GLY A 148 -3.62 -4.40 16.50
N ALA A 149 -3.30 -4.10 15.23
CA ALA A 149 -4.08 -4.60 14.09
C ALA A 149 -3.43 -5.84 13.44
N PRO A 150 -4.21 -6.85 13.04
CA PRO A 150 -3.72 -7.96 12.25
C PRO A 150 -3.49 -7.53 10.80
N LEU A 151 -2.41 -8.04 10.21
CA LEU A 151 -2.09 -7.84 8.80
C LEU A 151 -2.78 -8.91 7.93
N LYS A 152 -3.75 -8.51 7.11
CA LYS A 152 -4.46 -9.45 6.22
C LYS A 152 -3.53 -10.00 5.13
N SER A 153 -3.82 -11.21 4.63
CA SER A 153 -2.94 -11.88 3.65
C SER A 153 -2.63 -11.08 2.38
N PRO A 154 -3.58 -10.40 1.69
CA PRO A 154 -3.24 -9.58 0.53
C PRO A 154 -2.26 -8.45 0.90
N MET A 155 -2.41 -7.85 2.09
CA MET A 155 -1.52 -6.80 2.60
C MET A 155 -0.09 -7.31 2.80
N ALA A 156 0.07 -8.50 3.36
CA ALA A 156 1.39 -9.11 3.58
C ALA A 156 2.03 -9.66 2.29
N SER A 157 1.21 -10.17 1.36
CA SER A 157 1.69 -10.88 0.16
C SER A 157 2.56 -10.03 -0.75
N ILE A 158 2.24 -8.75 -0.90
CA ILE A 158 3.00 -7.86 -1.78
C ILE A 158 4.43 -7.66 -1.25
N PHE A 159 4.61 -7.58 0.06
CA PHE A 159 5.95 -7.45 0.65
C PHE A 159 6.76 -8.74 0.52
N ARG A 160 6.13 -9.91 0.70
CA ARG A 160 6.81 -11.19 0.46
C ARG A 160 7.37 -11.31 -0.96
N GLN A 161 6.67 -10.76 -1.94
CA GLN A 161 7.08 -10.84 -3.34
C GLN A 161 8.04 -9.70 -3.77
N LYS A 162 7.95 -8.52 -3.15
CA LYS A 162 8.76 -7.35 -3.56
C LYS A 162 9.98 -7.09 -2.70
N VAL A 163 9.95 -7.44 -1.42
CA VAL A 163 11.08 -7.19 -0.51
C VAL A 163 12.12 -8.28 -0.78
N PRO A 164 13.33 -7.93 -1.26
CA PRO A 164 14.31 -8.94 -1.67
C PRO A 164 14.82 -9.81 -0.51
N SER A 165 14.78 -9.28 0.71
CA SER A 165 15.32 -9.89 1.92
C SER A 165 14.20 -10.33 2.87
N PRO A 166 14.07 -11.63 3.17
CA PRO A 166 13.15 -12.12 4.19
C PRO A 166 13.41 -11.52 5.58
N ASN A 167 14.66 -11.17 5.88
CA ASN A 167 15.03 -10.52 7.14
C ASN A 167 14.43 -9.12 7.24
N THR A 168 14.46 -8.36 6.15
CA THR A 168 13.85 -7.02 6.07
C THR A 168 12.35 -7.14 6.29
N PHE A 169 11.69 -8.10 5.63
CA PHE A 169 10.27 -8.34 5.83
C PHE A 169 9.95 -8.73 7.29
N ARG A 170 10.72 -9.64 7.89
CA ARG A 170 10.58 -10.01 9.31
C ARG A 170 10.69 -8.78 10.23
N THR A 171 11.70 -7.95 10.05
CA THR A 171 11.91 -6.73 10.86
C THR A 171 10.80 -5.70 10.63
N MET A 172 10.26 -5.58 9.42
CA MET A 172 9.08 -4.73 9.18
C MET A 172 7.88 -5.18 10.01
N ILE A 173 7.61 -6.49 10.07
CA ILE A 173 6.41 -7.04 10.71
C ILE A 173 6.55 -7.16 12.24
N LEU A 174 7.70 -7.65 12.72
CA LEU A 174 7.89 -7.98 14.14
C LEU A 174 8.48 -6.83 14.97
N GLU A 175 8.94 -5.75 14.34
CA GLU A 175 9.60 -4.64 15.03
C GLU A 175 9.00 -3.26 14.68
N SER A 176 7.97 -3.19 13.83
CA SER A 176 7.40 -1.93 13.31
C SER A 176 8.46 -0.93 12.82
N LYS A 177 9.57 -1.43 12.26
CA LYS A 177 10.72 -0.56 11.97
C LYS A 177 10.33 0.53 10.99
N ARG A 178 10.66 1.78 11.34
CA ARG A 178 10.58 2.94 10.44
C ARG A 178 11.83 3.00 9.59
N TYR A 179 11.66 2.96 8.27
CA TYR A 179 12.76 3.08 7.33
C TYR A 179 12.79 4.50 6.76
N GLY A 180 13.93 5.19 6.93
CA GLY A 180 14.20 6.42 6.18
C GLY A 180 14.51 6.12 4.71
N ALA A 181 14.59 7.14 3.87
CA ALA A 181 14.74 6.96 2.42
C ALA A 181 16.02 6.19 2.01
N LEU A 182 17.17 6.49 2.64
CA LEU A 182 18.45 5.81 2.36
C LEU A 182 18.42 4.33 2.75
N GLU A 183 17.86 4.01 3.93
CA GLU A 183 17.67 2.62 4.35
C GLU A 183 16.65 1.92 3.46
N GLY A 184 15.55 2.60 3.11
CA GLY A 184 14.55 2.08 2.19
C GLY A 184 15.14 1.71 0.84
N LEU A 185 16.06 2.52 0.30
CA LEU A 185 16.76 2.20 -0.94
C LEU A 185 17.67 0.98 -0.77
N LYS A 186 18.47 0.95 0.31
CA LYS A 186 19.38 -0.17 0.62
C LYS A 186 18.63 -1.50 0.76
N GLU A 187 17.47 -1.48 1.39
CA GLU A 187 16.67 -2.66 1.70
C GLU A 187 15.69 -3.04 0.56
N GLY A 188 15.71 -2.31 -0.57
CA GLY A 188 14.86 -2.58 -1.73
C GLY A 188 13.38 -2.22 -1.53
N LEU A 189 13.07 -1.31 -0.61
CA LEU A 189 11.73 -0.78 -0.37
C LEU A 189 11.38 0.37 -1.32
N VAL A 190 12.39 1.07 -1.84
CA VAL A 190 12.26 2.08 -2.91
C VAL A 190 13.33 1.83 -3.98
N ASP A 191 13.04 2.26 -5.20
CA ASP A 191 13.85 2.04 -6.39
C ASP A 191 14.75 3.25 -6.73
N GLY A 192 14.52 4.37 -6.05
CA GLY A 192 15.31 5.58 -6.23
C GLY A 192 14.97 6.65 -5.19
N LEU A 193 15.71 7.76 -5.26
CA LEU A 193 15.56 8.90 -4.36
C LEU A 193 15.39 10.17 -5.17
N GLY A 194 14.61 11.11 -4.67
CA GLY A 194 14.49 12.44 -5.24
C GLY A 194 13.06 12.97 -5.31
N ALA A 195 12.87 13.92 -6.21
CA ALA A 195 11.63 14.61 -6.49
C ALA A 195 11.20 14.36 -7.96
N MET A 196 10.38 15.27 -8.51
CA MET A 196 9.79 15.10 -9.84
C MET A 196 10.87 15.09 -10.94
N GLU A 197 11.94 15.85 -10.78
CA GLU A 197 13.07 15.90 -11.69
C GLU A 197 13.75 14.52 -11.80
N GLU A 198 14.03 13.87 -10.66
CA GLU A 198 14.60 12.52 -10.64
C GLU A 198 13.64 11.47 -11.18
N VAL A 199 12.32 11.64 -11.01
CA VAL A 199 11.32 10.76 -11.64
C VAL A 199 11.41 10.82 -13.16
N VAL A 200 11.55 12.01 -13.76
CA VAL A 200 11.69 12.15 -15.23
C VAL A 200 12.97 11.46 -15.71
N VAL A 201 14.07 11.62 -14.97
CA VAL A 201 15.35 10.95 -15.26
C VAL A 201 15.19 9.43 -15.17
N PHE A 202 14.62 8.92 -14.09
CA PHE A 202 14.39 7.49 -13.85
C PHE A 202 13.52 6.87 -14.96
N VAL A 203 12.42 7.52 -15.33
CA VAL A 203 11.52 7.06 -16.40
C VAL A 203 12.24 6.93 -17.75
N ARG A 204 13.13 7.88 -18.04
CA ARG A 204 13.93 7.88 -19.27
C ARG A 204 14.98 6.76 -19.25
N GLU A 205 15.76 6.67 -18.18
CA GLU A 205 16.86 5.70 -18.06
C GLU A 205 16.36 4.25 -18.06
N MET A 206 15.22 3.99 -17.42
CA MET A 206 14.58 2.67 -17.42
C MET A 206 13.79 2.38 -18.72
N GLY A 207 13.67 3.36 -19.62
CA GLY A 207 12.94 3.23 -20.88
C GLY A 207 11.46 2.87 -20.67
N LEU A 208 10.78 3.54 -19.72
CA LEU A 208 9.44 3.13 -19.28
C LEU A 208 8.32 3.58 -20.23
N LEU A 209 8.51 4.67 -20.98
CA LEU A 209 7.42 5.31 -21.73
C LEU A 209 6.76 4.40 -22.79
N ASP A 210 7.50 3.43 -23.33
CA ASP A 210 7.02 2.54 -24.38
C ASP A 210 6.62 1.15 -23.87
N ARG A 211 6.70 0.89 -22.55
CA ARG A 211 6.42 -0.45 -21.98
C ARG A 211 4.96 -0.87 -22.14
N GLY A 212 4.03 0.10 -22.17
CA GLY A 212 2.61 -0.16 -22.41
C GLY A 212 2.19 -0.31 -23.88
N LYS A 213 3.08 -0.09 -24.85
CA LYS A 213 2.70 0.09 -26.27
C LYS A 213 2.00 -1.12 -26.91
N THR A 214 2.35 -2.32 -26.48
CA THR A 214 1.86 -3.58 -27.06
C THR A 214 0.54 -4.05 -26.42
N GLY A 215 0.10 -3.41 -25.34
CA GLY A 215 -1.07 -3.83 -24.57
C GLY A 215 -0.90 -5.12 -23.76
N VAL A 216 0.31 -5.71 -23.70
CA VAL A 216 0.55 -6.91 -22.87
C VAL A 216 1.10 -6.60 -21.47
N TYR A 217 1.56 -5.38 -21.20
CA TYR A 217 2.21 -5.02 -19.93
C TYR A 217 1.36 -5.36 -18.70
N GLY A 218 0.07 -4.98 -18.70
CA GLY A 218 -0.85 -5.31 -17.60
C GLY A 218 -1.11 -6.82 -17.44
N ARG A 219 -1.09 -7.58 -18.54
CA ARG A 219 -1.23 -9.05 -18.52
C ARG A 219 0.01 -9.72 -17.94
N LEU A 220 1.20 -9.27 -18.32
CA LEU A 220 2.46 -9.75 -17.74
C LEU A 220 2.53 -9.44 -16.24
N LYS A 221 2.10 -8.25 -15.82
CA LYS A 221 1.99 -7.92 -14.41
C LYS A 221 0.98 -8.79 -13.67
N MET A 222 -0.15 -9.09 -14.28
CA MET A 222 -1.16 -9.98 -13.70
C MET A 222 -0.61 -11.38 -13.42
N GLU A 223 0.18 -11.93 -14.34
CA GLU A 223 0.88 -13.21 -14.14
C GLU A 223 1.93 -13.10 -13.03
N MET A 224 2.80 -12.08 -13.11
CA MET A 224 3.89 -11.87 -12.14
C MET A 224 3.38 -11.69 -10.70
N TRP A 225 2.21 -11.05 -10.54
CA TRP A 225 1.58 -10.81 -9.23
C TRP A 225 0.42 -11.78 -8.94
N GLY A 226 0.38 -12.94 -9.58
CA GLY A 226 -0.75 -13.88 -9.51
C GLY A 226 -1.18 -14.25 -8.09
N GLU A 227 -0.25 -14.44 -7.16
CA GLU A 227 -0.56 -14.70 -5.74
C GLU A 227 -1.34 -13.54 -5.12
N THR A 228 -0.81 -12.32 -5.19
CA THR A 228 -1.48 -11.15 -4.59
C THR A 228 -2.79 -10.84 -5.30
N VAL A 229 -2.83 -10.93 -6.63
CA VAL A 229 -4.04 -10.74 -7.42
C VAL A 229 -5.13 -11.72 -6.99
N GLY A 230 -4.80 -13.02 -6.86
CA GLY A 230 -5.74 -14.02 -6.40
C GLY A 230 -6.24 -13.75 -4.97
N LEU A 231 -5.39 -13.25 -4.07
CA LEU A 231 -5.79 -12.88 -2.72
C LEU A 231 -6.69 -11.62 -2.68
N LEU A 232 -6.47 -10.67 -3.59
CA LEU A 232 -7.30 -9.46 -3.70
C LEU A 232 -8.68 -9.77 -4.29
N ASP A 233 -8.74 -10.69 -5.25
CA ASP A 233 -9.99 -11.06 -5.94
C ASP A 233 -10.89 -11.95 -5.06
N ASN A 234 -10.33 -12.71 -4.11
CA ASN A 234 -11.06 -13.63 -3.22
C ASN A 234 -11.38 -13.04 -1.83
N VAL A 235 -12.09 -11.92 -1.79
CA VAL A 235 -12.36 -11.16 -0.56
C VAL A 235 -13.17 -11.96 0.46
N GLU A 236 -14.24 -12.62 0.02
CA GLU A 236 -15.12 -13.39 0.92
C GLU A 236 -14.37 -14.52 1.63
N GLU A 237 -13.55 -15.27 0.90
CA GLU A 237 -12.72 -16.31 1.50
C GLU A 237 -11.67 -15.72 2.46
N GLY A 238 -11.11 -14.56 2.10
CA GLY A 238 -10.18 -13.83 2.95
C GLY A 238 -10.79 -13.41 4.29
N GLU A 239 -12.00 -12.84 4.27
CA GLU A 239 -12.72 -12.46 5.50
C GLU A 239 -13.11 -13.68 6.32
N ARG A 240 -13.67 -14.71 5.67
CA ARG A 240 -14.03 -15.99 6.32
C ARG A 240 -12.81 -16.60 7.01
N ARG A 241 -11.63 -16.57 6.37
CA ARG A 241 -10.37 -17.06 6.96
C ARG A 241 -9.98 -16.25 8.19
N GLY A 242 -10.04 -14.92 8.11
CA GLY A 242 -9.72 -14.04 9.23
C GLY A 242 -10.61 -14.27 10.46
N GLU A 243 -11.92 -14.48 10.25
CA GLU A 243 -12.86 -14.85 11.31
C GLU A 243 -12.46 -16.18 11.97
N ARG A 244 -12.22 -17.22 11.17
CA ARG A 244 -11.77 -18.54 11.69
C ARG A 244 -10.48 -18.44 12.49
N GLU A 245 -9.49 -17.70 11.98
CA GLU A 245 -8.20 -17.52 12.65
C GLU A 245 -8.35 -16.82 14.01
N MET A 246 -9.26 -15.84 14.11
CA MET A 246 -9.56 -15.12 15.36
C MET A 246 -10.29 -16.01 16.37
N GLU A 247 -11.27 -16.79 15.92
CA GLU A 247 -11.96 -17.78 16.77
C GLU A 247 -10.99 -18.85 17.29
N ASP A 248 -10.15 -19.40 16.40
CA ASP A 248 -9.14 -20.39 16.75
C ASP A 248 -8.06 -19.82 17.70
N TYR A 249 -7.66 -18.57 17.52
CA TYR A 249 -6.76 -17.87 18.44
C TYR A 249 -7.40 -17.72 19.83
N SER A 250 -8.64 -17.24 19.89
CA SER A 250 -9.36 -17.03 21.15
C SER A 250 -9.58 -18.33 21.91
N ARG A 251 -9.96 -19.42 21.20
CA ARG A 251 -10.09 -20.75 21.79
C ARG A 251 -8.77 -21.25 22.36
N ARG A 252 -7.66 -21.10 21.63
CA ARG A 252 -6.32 -21.49 22.11
C ARG A 252 -5.91 -20.71 23.35
N GLN A 253 -6.16 -19.39 23.38
CA GLN A 253 -5.86 -18.56 24.56
C GLN A 253 -6.62 -19.02 25.80
N GLU A 254 -7.90 -19.35 25.66
CA GLU A 254 -8.72 -19.88 26.77
C GLU A 254 -8.21 -21.24 27.26
N GLU A 255 -7.87 -22.15 26.34
CA GLU A 255 -7.26 -23.44 26.70
C GLU A 255 -5.88 -23.29 27.35
N GLU A 256 -5.05 -22.36 26.87
CA GLU A 256 -3.75 -22.02 27.44
C GLU A 256 -3.90 -21.50 28.87
N LYS A 257 -4.83 -20.58 29.09
CA LYS A 257 -5.13 -20.02 30.41
C LYS A 257 -5.58 -21.11 31.39
N ARG A 258 -6.49 -21.99 30.98
CA ARG A 258 -6.94 -23.13 31.81
C ARG A 258 -5.79 -24.06 32.20
N ARG A 259 -4.85 -24.34 31.28
CA ARG A 259 -3.67 -25.16 31.58
C ARG A 259 -2.77 -24.51 32.64
N VAL A 260 -2.62 -23.18 32.60
CA VAL A 260 -1.87 -22.45 33.62
C VAL A 260 -2.59 -22.51 34.96
N GLU A 261 -3.89 -22.24 35.01
CA GLU A 261 -4.70 -22.31 36.25
C GLU A 261 -4.69 -23.71 36.89
N ASP A 262 -4.77 -24.77 36.06
CA ASP A 262 -4.63 -26.15 36.53
C ASP A 262 -3.26 -26.44 37.14
N TRP A 263 -2.19 -25.93 36.51
CA TRP A 263 -0.82 -26.05 37.04
C TRP A 263 -0.65 -25.29 38.34
N GLU A 264 -1.18 -24.06 38.44
CA GLU A 264 -1.13 -23.25 39.67
C GLU A 264 -1.86 -23.93 40.83
N ARG A 265 -3.07 -24.44 40.61
CA ARG A 265 -3.84 -25.16 41.66
C ARG A 265 -3.12 -26.39 42.20
N ARG A 266 -2.53 -27.19 41.31
CA ARG A 266 -1.77 -28.39 41.71
C ARG A 266 -0.51 -28.04 42.52
N ASN A 267 0.09 -26.88 42.26
CA ASN A 267 1.30 -26.42 42.96
C ASN A 267 1.02 -25.54 44.19
N SER A 268 -0.19 -25.00 44.35
CA SER A 268 -0.60 -24.33 45.59
C SER A 268 -0.93 -25.33 46.70
N ASP A 269 -1.43 -26.52 46.35
CA ASP A 269 -1.81 -27.58 47.30
C ASP A 269 -0.63 -28.44 47.78
N GLY A 270 0.55 -28.29 47.17
CA GLY A 270 1.79 -28.93 47.58
C GLY A 270 2.92 -27.91 47.61
N ARG A 271 3.46 -27.61 48.79
CA ARG A 271 4.70 -26.84 48.95
C ARG A 271 5.80 -27.48 48.10
N SER A 272 6.02 -26.96 46.90
CA SER A 272 7.26 -27.14 46.19
C SER A 272 7.67 -25.79 45.65
N LYS A 273 8.63 -25.21 46.36
CA LYS A 273 9.36 -24.01 45.96
C LYS A 273 10.05 -24.31 44.63
N LEU A 274 9.80 -23.48 43.63
CA LEU A 274 10.86 -23.07 42.71
C LEU A 274 11.64 -21.94 43.39
#